data_AF-A0A0A2AB36-F1
#
_entry.id   AF-A0A0A2AB36-F1
#
_cell.length_a   1.000
_cell.length_b   1.000
_cell.length_c   1.000
_cell.angle_alpha   90.00
_cell.angle_beta   90.00
_cell.angle_gamma   90.00
#
_symmetry.space_group_name_H-M   'P 1'
#
loop_
_entity.id
_entity.type
_entity.pdbx_description
1 polymer ?
#
loop_
_entity_poly.entity_id
_entity_poly.type
_entity_poly.pdbx_seq_one_letter_code
_entity_poly.pdbx_strand_id
1 'polypeptide(L)'
;MKLKNILKTTGALHILLGLLIIFLLIFSVKTIAGDASSETLLLVRGTADVVAASNLGIGCLLIICSSIKDKASIRKVLSGELALMFCFLVVALFNTFNAGTIVDGGPPPPFWIVLIVNPLLCIYGLVNNKN
;
A
#
# COMPACT_ATOMS: atom_id res chain seq x y z
N MET A 1 14.43 18.05 6.66
CA MET A 1 14.45 17.72 5.22
C MET A 1 14.32 16.22 4.97
N LYS A 2 15.12 15.37 5.63
CA LYS A 2 15.07 13.90 5.46
C LYS A 2 13.69 13.27 5.72
N LEU A 3 13.02 13.60 6.84
CA LEU A 3 11.69 13.03 7.16
C LEU A 3 10.59 13.42 6.15
N LYS A 4 10.67 14.63 5.62
CA LYS A 4 9.73 15.11 4.59
C LYS A 4 9.91 14.32 3.29
N ASN A 5 11.16 14.04 2.92
CA ASN A 5 11.46 13.23 1.75
C ASN A 5 10.99 11.79 1.94
N ILE A 6 11.15 11.21 3.14
CA ILE A 6 10.60 9.89 3.48
C ILE A 6 9.08 9.88 3.24
N LEU A 7 8.33 10.83 3.80
CA LEU A 7 6.88 10.92 3.58
C LEU A 7 6.52 11.06 2.10
N LYS A 8 7.25 11.87 1.33
CA LYS A 8 7.02 12.01 -0.12
C LYS A 8 7.29 10.71 -0.87
N THR A 9 8.37 10.01 -0.54
CA THR A 9 8.74 8.73 -1.18
C THR A 9 7.73 7.64 -0.84
N THR A 10 7.40 7.47 0.44
CA THR A 10 6.35 6.53 0.88
C THR A 10 5.01 6.85 0.21
N GLY A 11 4.64 8.13 0.15
CA GLY A 11 3.42 8.57 -0.54
C GLY A 11 3.43 8.28 -2.04
N ALA A 12 4.56 8.50 -2.72
CA ALA A 12 4.72 8.17 -4.13
C ALA A 12 4.63 6.66 -4.40
N LEU A 13 5.15 5.82 -3.51
CA LEU A 13 5.03 4.36 -3.61
C LEU A 13 3.58 3.90 -3.48
N HIS A 14 2.80 4.51 -2.56
CA HIS A 14 1.37 4.28 -2.46
C HIS A 14 0.61 4.69 -3.72
N ILE A 15 0.92 5.86 -4.28
CA ILE A 15 0.30 6.30 -5.55
C ILE A 15 0.64 5.33 -6.68
N LEU A 16 1.91 4.95 -6.81
CA LEU A 16 2.35 4.02 -7.84
C LEU A 16 1.63 2.68 -7.74
N LEU A 17 1.47 2.14 -6.53
CA LEU A 17 0.73 0.92 -6.29
C LEU A 17 -0.75 1.06 -6.66
N GLY A 18 -1.40 2.16 -6.27
CA GLY A 18 -2.79 2.44 -6.64
C GLY A 18 -2.99 2.50 -8.16
N LEU A 19 -2.11 3.21 -8.86
CA LEU A 19 -2.13 3.30 -10.33
C LEU A 19 -1.89 1.95 -10.99
N LEU A 20 -0.97 1.15 -10.45
CA LEU A 20 -0.69 -0.18 -10.97
C LEU A 20 -1.89 -1.11 -10.81
N ILE A 21 -2.61 -1.06 -9.69
CA ILE A 21 -3.83 -1.84 -9.48
C ILE A 21 -4.90 -1.41 -10.48
N ILE A 22 -5.12 -0.12 -10.67
CA ILE A 22 -6.07 0.40 -11.69
C ILE A 22 -5.70 -0.12 -13.09
N PHE A 23 -4.41 -0.06 -13.45
CA PHE A 23 -3.93 -0.57 -14.73
C PHE A 23 -4.25 -2.07 -14.89
N LEU A 24 -3.95 -2.90 -13.89
CA LEU A 24 -4.25 -4.33 -13.92
C LEU A 24 -5.77 -4.60 -14.02
N LEU A 25 -6.60 -3.79 -13.36
CA LEU A 25 -8.06 -3.93 -13.41
C LEU A 25 -8.64 -3.62 -14.79
N ILE A 26 -8.13 -2.57 -15.45
CA ILE A 26 -8.58 -2.16 -16.78
C ILE A 26 -8.10 -3.14 -17.85
N PHE A 27 -6.81 -3.52 -17.81
CA PHE A 27 -6.15 -4.18 -18.95
C PHE A 27 -5.92 -5.67 -18.78
N SER A 28 -5.99 -6.23 -17.57
CA SER A 28 -5.57 -7.62 -17.32
C SER A 28 -6.64 -8.53 -16.75
N VAL A 29 -7.81 -8.02 -16.36
CA VAL A 29 -8.85 -8.85 -15.70
C VAL A 29 -9.32 -10.03 -16.56
N LYS A 30 -9.51 -9.85 -17.88
CA LYS A 30 -9.89 -10.97 -18.76
C LYS A 30 -8.77 -12.00 -18.93
N THR A 31 -7.51 -11.56 -18.83
CA THR A 31 -6.34 -12.44 -18.91
C THR A 31 -6.12 -13.22 -17.61
N ILE A 32 -6.48 -12.62 -16.47
CA ILE A 32 -6.27 -13.21 -15.14
C ILE A 32 -7.45 -14.08 -14.71
N ALA A 33 -8.68 -13.76 -15.11
CA ALA A 33 -9.90 -14.40 -14.64
C ALA A 33 -10.90 -14.70 -15.78
N GLY A 34 -10.40 -15.25 -16.89
CA GLY A 34 -11.16 -15.47 -18.12
C GLY A 34 -12.42 -16.34 -17.97
N ASP A 35 -12.39 -17.29 -17.04
CA ASP A 35 -13.48 -18.25 -16.80
C ASP A 35 -14.39 -17.87 -15.61
N ALA A 36 -14.14 -16.73 -14.95
CA ALA A 36 -14.93 -16.28 -13.81
C ALA A 36 -16.30 -15.74 -14.24
N SER A 37 -17.33 -15.92 -13.39
CA SER A 37 -18.66 -15.37 -13.63
C SER A 37 -18.62 -13.82 -13.64
N SER A 38 -19.58 -13.20 -14.34
CA SER A 38 -19.71 -11.74 -14.38
C SER A 38 -19.89 -11.12 -12.98
N GLU A 39 -20.62 -11.81 -12.10
CA GLU A 39 -20.86 -11.37 -10.72
C GLU A 39 -19.56 -11.42 -9.89
N THR A 40 -18.79 -12.51 -9.99
CA THR A 40 -17.49 -12.64 -9.32
C THR A 40 -16.51 -11.58 -9.83
N LEU A 41 -16.47 -11.33 -11.14
CA LEU A 41 -15.63 -10.29 -11.73
C LEU A 41 -15.99 -8.89 -11.25
N LEU A 42 -17.29 -8.58 -11.12
CA LEU A 42 -17.75 -7.30 -10.59
C LEU A 42 -17.36 -7.11 -9.12
N LEU A 43 -17.53 -8.14 -8.29
CA LEU A 43 -17.17 -8.10 -6.88
C LEU A 43 -15.66 -7.89 -6.69
N VAL A 44 -14.83 -8.66 -7.40
CA VAL A 44 -13.36 -8.54 -7.34
C VAL A 44 -12.91 -7.18 -7.84
N ARG A 45 -13.51 -6.65 -8.91
CA ARG A 45 -13.21 -5.30 -9.39
C ARG A 45 -13.58 -4.23 -8.37
N GLY A 46 -14.79 -4.29 -7.81
CA GLY A 46 -15.23 -3.31 -6.82
C GLY A 46 -14.33 -3.27 -5.58
N THR A 47 -13.91 -4.44 -5.08
CA THR A 47 -12.96 -4.49 -3.95
C THR A 47 -11.58 -3.94 -4.33
N ALA A 48 -11.07 -4.28 -5.51
CA ALA A 48 -9.78 -3.79 -5.98
C ALA A 48 -9.79 -2.29 -6.29
N ASP A 49 -10.90 -1.73 -6.78
CA ASP A 49 -11.10 -0.29 -6.98
C ASP A 49 -11.00 0.48 -5.65
N VAL A 50 -11.63 -0.04 -4.59
CA VAL A 50 -11.53 0.55 -3.24
C VAL A 50 -10.10 0.48 -2.73
N VAL A 51 -9.39 -0.63 -2.94
CA VAL A 51 -7.98 -0.76 -2.53
C VAL A 51 -7.08 0.21 -3.29
N ALA A 52 -7.30 0.37 -4.60
CA ALA A 52 -6.56 1.31 -5.42
C ALA A 52 -6.82 2.77 -5.00
N ALA A 53 -8.08 3.14 -4.83
CA ALA A 53 -8.48 4.47 -4.39
C ALA A 53 -7.91 4.79 -2.99
N SER A 54 -7.94 3.81 -2.08
CA SER A 54 -7.35 3.95 -0.74
C SER A 54 -5.85 4.20 -0.82
N ASN A 55 -5.11 3.46 -1.65
CA ASN A 55 -3.67 3.68 -1.85
C ASN A 55 -3.37 5.06 -2.46
N LEU A 56 -4.14 5.50 -3.45
CA LEU A 56 -4.02 6.87 -3.99
C LEU A 56 -4.26 7.92 -2.89
N GLY A 57 -5.33 7.75 -2.10
CA GLY A 57 -5.68 8.66 -1.00
C GLY A 57 -4.59 8.73 0.08
N ILE A 58 -4.10 7.59 0.54
CA ILE A 58 -2.98 7.49 1.50
C ILE A 58 -1.75 8.20 0.92
N GLY A 59 -1.41 7.93 -0.34
CA GLY A 59 -0.24 8.52 -0.97
C GLY A 59 -0.31 10.04 -1.08
N CYS A 60 -1.45 10.57 -1.51
CA CYS A 60 -1.72 12.02 -1.52
C CYS A 60 -1.63 12.62 -0.11
N LEU A 61 -2.23 11.95 0.89
CA LEU A 61 -2.21 12.39 2.28
C LEU A 61 -0.78 12.48 2.81
N LEU A 62 0.06 11.46 2.59
CA LEU A 62 1.46 11.47 3.03
C LEU A 62 2.27 12.58 2.35
N ILE A 63 2.05 12.84 1.07
CA ILE A 63 2.68 13.95 0.34
C ILE A 63 2.25 15.30 0.94
N ILE A 64 0.97 15.49 1.24
CA ILE A 64 0.49 16.72 1.89
C ILE A 64 1.10 16.87 3.29
N CYS A 65 1.09 15.80 4.09
CA CYS A 65 1.70 15.76 5.42
C CYS A 65 3.22 16.05 5.39
N SER A 66 3.91 15.84 4.26
CA SER A 66 5.31 16.23 4.12
C SER A 66 5.54 17.75 4.25
N SER A 67 4.48 18.56 4.12
CA SER A 67 4.52 20.01 4.29
C SER A 67 4.50 20.48 5.74
N ILE A 68 4.17 19.60 6.69
CA ILE A 68 4.18 19.88 8.14
C ILE A 68 5.55 20.46 8.55
N LYS A 69 5.55 21.48 9.41
CA LYS A 69 6.79 22.17 9.82
C LYS A 69 7.45 21.50 11.02
N ASP A 70 6.66 21.03 11.98
CA ASP A 70 7.17 20.47 13.22
C ASP A 70 7.54 18.98 13.06
N LYS A 71 8.71 18.62 13.61
CA LYS A 71 9.23 17.25 13.49
C LYS A 71 8.40 16.24 14.29
N ALA A 72 7.84 16.66 15.42
CA ALA A 72 7.07 15.77 16.29
C ALA A 72 5.81 15.24 15.58
N SER A 73 5.07 16.09 14.87
CA SER A 73 3.89 15.68 14.12
C SER A 73 4.26 14.84 12.90
N ILE A 74 5.34 15.16 12.18
CA ILE A 74 5.84 14.28 11.09
C ILE A 74 6.14 12.88 11.62
N ARG A 75 6.77 12.77 12.80
CA ARG A 75 7.05 11.46 13.43
C ARG A 75 5.77 10.71 13.78
N LYS A 76 4.73 11.40 14.26
CA LYS A 76 3.42 10.77 14.51
C LYS A 76 2.80 10.23 13.21
N VAL A 77 2.90 10.96 12.10
CA VAL A 77 2.45 10.48 10.78
C VAL A 77 3.24 9.24 10.36
N LEU A 78 4.57 9.25 10.52
CA LEU A 78 5.41 8.07 10.21
C LEU A 78 5.09 6.86 11.10
N SER A 79 4.78 7.06 12.38
CA SER A 79 4.33 6.00 13.27
C SER A 79 2.96 5.43 12.85
N GLY A 80 2.04 6.30 12.44
CA GLY A 80 0.73 5.88 11.92
C GLY A 80 0.86 5.06 10.63
N GLU A 81 1.71 5.52 9.71
CA GLU A 81 2.04 4.79 8.49
C GLU A 81 2.67 3.42 8.79
N LEU A 82 3.61 3.35 9.75
CA LEU A 82 4.22 2.08 10.14
C LEU A 82 3.18 1.10 10.72
N ALA A 83 2.24 1.60 11.52
CA ALA A 83 1.13 0.80 12.05
C ALA A 83 0.21 0.30 10.93
N LEU A 84 -0.10 1.16 9.94
CA LEU A 84 -0.88 0.77 8.77
C LEU A 84 -0.17 -0.33 7.97
N MET A 85 1.13 -0.19 7.72
CA MET A 85 1.91 -1.20 7.01
C MET A 85 1.97 -2.53 7.77
N PHE A 86 2.04 -2.48 9.11
CA PHE A 86 1.95 -3.68 9.93
C PHE A 86 0.60 -4.39 9.76
N CYS A 87 -0.52 -3.65 9.77
CA CYS A 87 -1.84 -4.22 9.51
C CYS A 87 -1.90 -4.89 8.13
N PHE A 88 -1.37 -4.23 7.09
CA PHE A 88 -1.32 -4.82 5.76
C PHE A 88 -0.42 -6.06 5.70
N LEU A 89 0.70 -6.07 6.41
CA LEU A 89 1.60 -7.23 6.48
C LEU A 89 0.92 -8.43 7.14
N VAL A 90 0.17 -8.23 8.23
CA VAL A 90 -0.56 -9.32 8.90
C VAL A 90 -1.56 -9.98 7.94
N VAL A 91 -2.34 -9.18 7.22
CA VAL A 91 -3.30 -9.69 6.23
C VAL A 91 -2.59 -10.37 5.06
N ALA A 92 -1.49 -9.79 4.58
CA ALA A 92 -0.69 -10.37 3.50
C ALA A 92 -0.12 -11.74 3.88
N LEU A 93 0.43 -11.87 5.08
CA LEU A 93 0.95 -13.13 5.60
C LEU A 93 -0.17 -14.16 5.78
N PHE A 94 -1.32 -13.75 6.34
CA PHE A 94 -2.48 -14.63 6.46
C PHE A 94 -2.89 -15.19 5.09
N ASN A 95 -3.00 -14.34 4.07
CA ASN A 95 -3.37 -14.79 2.72
C ASN A 95 -2.30 -15.70 2.10
N THR A 96 -1.01 -15.42 2.32
CA THR A 96 0.07 -16.27 1.80
C THR A 96 0.12 -17.64 2.46
N PHE A 97 -0.04 -17.73 3.78
CA PHE A 97 0.01 -19.01 4.49
C PHE A 97 -1.24 -19.86 4.30
N ASN A 98 -2.35 -19.25 3.91
CA ASN A 98 -3.62 -19.95 3.63
C ASN A 98 -3.95 -20.02 2.13
N ALA A 99 -2.96 -19.77 1.27
CA ALA A 99 -3.10 -19.90 -0.17
C ALA A 99 -3.35 -21.38 -0.55
N GLY A 100 -4.42 -21.63 -1.32
CA GLY A 100 -4.86 -22.96 -1.71
C GLY A 100 -5.70 -23.70 -0.67
N THR A 101 -5.98 -23.09 0.49
CA THR A 101 -6.85 -23.68 1.53
C THR A 101 -8.05 -22.79 1.84
N ILE A 102 -7.82 -21.51 2.14
CA ILE A 102 -8.86 -20.52 2.50
C ILE A 102 -8.95 -19.42 1.45
N VAL A 103 -7.84 -19.08 0.79
CA VAL A 103 -7.79 -18.08 -0.28
C VAL A 103 -7.10 -18.66 -1.51
N ASP A 104 -7.52 -18.26 -2.71
CA ASP A 104 -6.98 -18.80 -3.96
C ASP A 104 -5.55 -18.31 -4.27
N GLY A 105 -5.07 -17.28 -3.58
CA GLY A 105 -3.73 -16.74 -3.78
C GLY A 105 -3.31 -15.68 -2.76
N GLY A 106 -2.00 -15.48 -2.68
CA GLY A 106 -1.41 -14.40 -1.89
C GLY A 106 -1.48 -13.03 -2.60
N PRO A 107 -1.03 -11.96 -1.92
CA PRO A 107 -0.99 -10.63 -2.51
C PRO A 107 -0.10 -10.58 -3.76
N PRO A 108 -0.41 -9.70 -4.74
CA PRO A 108 0.36 -9.59 -5.96
C PRO A 108 1.80 -9.14 -5.67
N PRO A 109 2.81 -9.61 -6.45
CA PRO A 109 4.23 -9.33 -6.16
C PRO A 109 4.60 -7.85 -5.94
N PRO A 110 4.05 -6.87 -6.69
CA PRO A 110 4.33 -5.45 -6.43
C PRO A 110 3.90 -4.96 -5.05
N PHE A 111 2.87 -5.57 -4.44
CA PHE A 111 2.40 -5.21 -3.10
C PHE A 111 3.45 -5.52 -2.03
N TRP A 112 4.18 -6.62 -2.18
CA TRP A 112 5.26 -7.01 -1.26
C TRP A 112 6.41 -6.00 -1.24
N ILE A 113 6.72 -5.39 -2.38
CA ILE A 113 7.75 -4.35 -2.44
C ILE A 113 7.37 -3.17 -1.55
N VAL A 114 6.11 -2.70 -1.63
CA VAL A 114 5.61 -1.60 -0.81
C VAL A 114 5.59 -2.00 0.67
N LEU A 115 5.14 -3.21 0.99
CA LEU A 115 5.12 -3.75 2.36
C LEU A 115 6.50 -3.85 3.00
N ILE A 116 7.57 -3.97 2.23
CA ILE A 116 8.94 -4.04 2.75
C ILE A 116 9.55 -2.63 2.80
N VAL A 117 9.47 -1.90 1.68
CA VAL A 117 10.17 -0.62 1.54
C VAL A 117 9.56 0.47 2.43
N ASN A 118 8.23 0.58 2.52
CA ASN A 118 7.58 1.64 3.30
C ASN A 118 7.91 1.53 4.80
N PRO A 119 7.79 0.35 5.45
CA PRO A 119 8.21 0.19 6.84
C PRO A 119 9.68 0.52 7.08
N LEU A 120 10.59 0.06 6.21
CA LEU A 120 12.02 0.34 6.35
C LEU A 120 12.31 1.86 6.31
N LEU A 121 11.68 2.57 5.38
CA LEU A 121 11.78 4.03 5.29
C LEU A 121 11.21 4.71 6.55
N CYS A 122 10.07 4.25 7.05
CA CYS A 122 9.43 4.82 8.24
C CYS A 122 10.27 4.56 9.50
N ILE A 123 10.75 3.33 9.70
CA ILE A 123 11.65 2.95 10.80
C ILE A 123 12.93 3.78 10.73
N TYR A 124 13.54 3.92 9.56
CA TYR A 124 14.71 4.76 9.38
C TYR A 124 14.44 6.22 9.79
N GLY A 125 13.29 6.78 9.41
CA GLY A 125 12.88 8.12 9.83
C GLY A 125 12.65 8.27 11.33
N LEU A 126 12.13 7.23 12.00
CA LEU A 126 11.86 7.25 13.44
C LEU A 126 13.13 7.05 14.28
N VAL A 127 14.01 6.14 13.86
CA VAL A 127 15.22 5.76 14.60
C VAL A 127 16.35 6.76 14.38
N ASN A 128 16.50 7.31 13.17
CA ASN A 128 17.57 8.25 12.87
C ASN A 128 17.26 9.66 13.40
N ASN A 129 17.34 9.78 14.73
CA ASN A 129 17.00 10.95 15.54
C ASN A 129 18.05 12.08 15.47
N LYS A 130 19.06 11.94 14.61
CA LYS A 130 20.12 12.93 14.44
C LYS A 130 19.70 13.97 13.41
N ASN A 131 19.26 15.11 13.95
CA ASN A 131 19.07 16.45 13.37
C ASN A 131 17.61 16.85 13.13
#